data_AF-A0A2R7NF98-F1
#
_entry.id   AF-A0A2R7NF98-F1
#
_cell.length_a   1.000
_cell.length_b   1.000
_cell.length_c   1.000
_cell.angle_alpha   90.00
_cell.angle_beta   90.00
_cell.angle_gamma   90.00
#
_symmetry.space_group_name_H-M   'P 1'
#
loop_
_entity.id
_entity.type
_entity.pdbx_description
1 polymer ?
#
loop_
_entity_poly.entity_id
_entity_poly.type
_entity_poly.pdbx_seq_one_letter_code
_entity_poly.pdbx_strand_id
1 'polypeptide(L)'
;MHIPAQKYSKKDVLNDLKYFEIVIESHPLYNDHLDNSKISEIISAEQRNIQEDSISYFQYKVILGKIFYALGCVHTGVTKPAFVAKNIIPITIINNDEGFFITDSENKKLIGEKIIEINKIPIEDVFNDLNKMVGSDGGGNSFGKYYFIKNSPFL
;
A
#
# COMPACT_ATOMS: atom_id res chain seq x y z
N MET A 1 -8.74 -9.55 16.93
CA MET A 1 -7.79 -8.45 17.23
C MET A 1 -8.29 -7.15 16.62
N HIS A 2 -7.96 -6.01 17.22
CA HIS A 2 -8.61 -4.71 17.00
C HIS A 2 -7.80 -3.90 15.98
N ILE A 3 -8.43 -3.32 14.95
CA ILE A 3 -7.83 -2.15 14.29
C ILE A 3 -7.62 -1.15 15.43
N PRO A 4 -6.39 -0.63 15.63
CA PRO A 4 -6.21 0.37 16.66
C PRO A 4 -7.27 1.46 16.46
N ALA A 5 -8.12 1.67 17.46
CA ALA A 5 -9.04 2.82 17.47
C ALA A 5 -8.27 4.15 17.55
N GLN A 6 -6.93 4.08 17.56
CA GLN A 6 -6.03 5.21 17.47
C GLN A 6 -6.38 6.03 16.24
N LYS A 7 -6.82 7.25 16.54
CA LYS A 7 -6.97 8.33 15.60
C LYS A 7 -5.80 9.28 15.82
N TYR A 8 -5.24 9.75 14.72
CA TYR A 8 -4.21 10.77 14.70
C TYR A 8 -4.87 12.09 14.35
N SER A 9 -4.40 13.18 14.98
CA SER A 9 -4.80 14.49 14.50
C SER A 9 -4.12 14.78 13.16
N LYS A 10 -4.76 15.57 12.31
CA LYS A 10 -4.14 16.09 11.08
C LYS A 10 -2.78 16.74 11.35
N LYS A 11 -2.68 17.49 12.44
CA LYS A 11 -1.42 18.14 12.86
C LYS A 11 -0.32 17.12 13.11
N ASP A 12 -0.61 16.03 13.82
CA ASP A 12 0.39 15.00 14.13
C ASP A 12 0.86 14.29 12.85
N VAL A 13 -0.08 13.90 11.98
CA VAL A 13 0.28 13.26 10.70
C VAL A 13 1.13 14.19 9.83
N LEU A 14 0.79 15.48 9.73
CA LEU A 14 1.60 16.43 8.98
C LEU A 14 2.99 16.64 9.58
N ASN A 15 3.12 16.61 10.91
CA ASN A 15 4.42 16.69 11.57
C ASN A 15 5.26 15.43 11.32
N ASP A 16 4.65 14.26 11.39
CA ASP A 16 5.32 12.99 11.07
C ASP A 16 5.80 12.96 9.61
N LEU A 17 4.98 13.45 8.67
CA LEU A 17 5.36 13.50 7.25
C LEU A 17 6.53 14.45 7.00
N LYS A 18 6.60 15.58 7.72
CA LYS A 18 7.77 16.48 7.67
C LYS A 18 9.01 15.83 8.24
N TYR A 19 8.88 15.12 9.36
CA TYR A 19 10.00 14.37 9.93
C TYR A 19 10.47 13.27 8.98
N PHE A 20 9.52 12.57 8.35
CA PHE A 20 9.79 11.54 7.37
C PHE A 20 10.56 12.09 6.15
N GLU A 21 10.17 13.25 5.63
CA GLU A 21 10.89 13.95 4.55
C GLU A 21 12.37 14.15 4.91
N ILE A 22 12.67 14.69 6.10
CA ILE A 22 14.04 14.88 6.59
C ILE A 22 14.83 13.56 6.62
N VAL A 23 14.19 12.47 7.07
CA VAL A 23 14.82 11.15 7.13
C VAL A 23 15.11 10.61 5.73
N ILE A 24 14.21 10.79 4.77
CA ILE A 24 14.38 10.27 3.41
C ILE A 24 15.41 11.08 2.62
N GLU A 25 15.39 12.41 2.73
CA GLU A 25 16.39 13.27 2.06
C GLU A 25 17.82 13.00 2.55
N SER A 26 17.97 12.55 3.80
CA SER A 26 19.26 12.14 4.36
C SER A 26 19.65 10.70 4.04
N HIS A 27 18.78 9.92 3.39
CA HIS A 27 19.02 8.52 3.11
C HIS A 27 19.75 8.34 1.76
N PRO A 28 20.97 7.76 1.75
CA PRO A 28 21.86 7.80 0.60
C PRO A 28 21.28 7.15 -0.66
N LEU A 29 20.54 6.04 -0.50
CA LEU A 29 19.99 5.33 -1.66
C LEU A 29 19.01 6.19 -2.46
N TYR A 30 18.15 7.00 -1.83
CA TYR A 30 17.14 7.75 -2.59
C TYR A 30 17.75 8.85 -3.44
N ASN A 31 18.82 9.49 -2.95
CA ASN A 31 19.52 10.55 -3.66
C ASN A 31 20.27 10.04 -4.91
N ASP A 32 20.46 8.73 -5.06
CA ASP A 32 21.05 8.13 -6.26
C ASP A 32 20.10 8.14 -7.47
N HIS A 33 18.78 8.24 -7.25
CA HIS A 33 17.76 8.11 -8.31
C HIS A 33 16.59 9.10 -8.23
N LEU A 34 16.45 9.85 -7.13
CA LEU A 34 15.50 10.94 -6.97
C LEU A 34 16.22 12.16 -6.41
N ASP A 35 15.99 13.33 -6.99
CA ASP A 35 16.42 14.57 -6.36
C ASP A 35 15.49 14.96 -5.20
N ASN A 36 16.00 15.78 -4.27
CA ASN A 36 15.23 16.23 -3.12
C ASN A 36 13.93 16.94 -3.51
N SER A 37 13.92 17.67 -4.63
CA SER A 37 12.71 18.36 -5.10
C SER A 37 11.59 17.37 -5.44
N LYS A 38 11.95 16.21 -5.98
CA LYS A 38 11.01 15.14 -6.30
C LYS A 38 10.50 14.44 -5.04
N ILE A 39 11.37 14.21 -4.07
CA ILE A 39 11.00 13.66 -2.75
C ILE A 39 9.98 14.59 -2.06
N SER A 40 10.28 15.90 -2.00
CA SER A 40 9.38 16.90 -1.45
C SER A 40 8.05 16.98 -2.21
N GLU A 41 8.07 16.87 -3.54
CA GLU A 41 6.85 16.89 -4.36
C GLU A 41 5.93 15.72 -4.01
N ILE A 42 6.48 14.51 -3.92
CA ILE A 42 5.75 13.27 -3.57
C ILE A 42 5.08 13.41 -2.19
N ILE A 43 5.85 13.83 -1.19
CA ILE A 43 5.34 13.95 0.19
C ILE A 43 4.29 15.07 0.27
N SER A 44 4.56 16.22 -0.37
CA SER A 44 3.63 17.35 -0.40
C SER A 44 2.31 17.02 -1.11
N ALA A 45 2.33 16.14 -2.11
CA ALA A 45 1.12 15.68 -2.79
C ALA A 45 0.17 14.96 -1.82
N GLU A 46 0.70 14.04 -0.99
CA GLU A 46 -0.14 13.36 -0.01
C GLU A 46 -0.55 14.27 1.15
N GLN A 47 0.31 15.20 1.59
CA GLN A 47 -0.08 16.22 2.59
C GLN A 47 -1.31 17.03 2.13
N ARG A 48 -1.38 17.40 0.84
CA ARG A 48 -2.53 18.12 0.26
C ARG A 48 -3.81 17.27 0.23
N ASN A 49 -3.70 15.95 0.20
CA ASN A 49 -4.87 15.06 0.20
C ASN A 49 -5.48 14.88 1.60
N ILE A 50 -4.80 15.33 2.66
CA ILE A 50 -5.30 15.25 4.04
C ILE A 50 -6.30 16.37 4.30
N GLN A 51 -7.59 16.06 4.10
CA GLN A 51 -8.69 17.01 4.31
C GLN A 51 -9.34 16.87 5.69
N GLU A 52 -9.29 15.68 6.30
CA GLU A 52 -9.94 15.38 7.58
C GLU A 52 -9.05 15.77 8.77
N ASP A 53 -9.66 16.29 9.84
CA ASP A 53 -8.95 16.63 11.08
C ASP A 53 -8.58 15.40 11.94
N SER A 54 -9.26 14.28 11.70
CA SER A 54 -9.09 13.02 12.43
C SER A 54 -8.82 11.89 11.45
N ILE A 55 -7.61 11.35 11.48
CA ILE A 55 -7.14 10.33 10.55
C ILE A 55 -7.05 9.00 11.29
N SER A 56 -7.73 7.97 10.79
CA SER A 56 -7.58 6.62 11.33
C SER A 56 -6.19 6.05 11.05
N TYR A 57 -5.75 5.10 11.89
CA TYR A 57 -4.53 4.35 11.63
C TYR A 57 -4.45 3.75 10.21
N PHE A 58 -5.57 3.23 9.69
CA PHE A 58 -5.62 2.68 8.34
C PHE A 58 -5.40 3.74 7.26
N GLN A 59 -6.08 4.89 7.36
CA GLN A 59 -5.87 6.00 6.42
C GLN A 59 -4.41 6.47 6.46
N TYR A 60 -3.80 6.56 7.64
CA TYR A 60 -2.40 6.94 7.75
C TYR A 60 -1.45 5.92 7.09
N LYS A 61 -1.71 4.61 7.26
CA LYS A 61 -0.94 3.56 6.57
C LYS A 61 -1.07 3.66 5.05
N VAL A 62 -2.27 3.95 4.54
CA VAL A 62 -2.50 4.16 3.09
C VAL A 62 -1.71 5.36 2.58
N ILE A 63 -1.67 6.47 3.33
CA ILE A 63 -0.88 7.66 2.99
C ILE A 63 0.61 7.29 2.87
N LEU A 64 1.17 6.61 3.88
CA LEU A 64 2.58 6.18 3.86
C LEU A 64 2.88 5.22 2.71
N GLY A 65 1.97 4.27 2.46
CA GLY A 65 2.11 3.31 1.36
C GLY A 65 2.17 3.98 -0.01
N LYS A 66 1.34 5.01 -0.24
CA LYS A 66 1.40 5.82 -1.47
C LYS A 66 2.71 6.57 -1.64
N ILE A 67 3.25 7.11 -0.54
CA ILE A 67 4.55 7.77 -0.55
C ILE A 67 5.63 6.75 -0.93
N PHE A 68 5.66 5.57 -0.31
CA PHE A 68 6.67 4.54 -0.63
C PHE A 68 6.55 4.00 -2.06
N TYR A 69 5.32 3.86 -2.55
CA TYR A 69 5.06 3.51 -3.94
C TYR A 69 5.67 4.53 -4.89
N ALA A 70 5.40 5.82 -4.67
CA ALA A 70 5.89 6.91 -5.50
C ALA A 70 7.41 7.12 -5.39
N LEU A 71 8.00 6.83 -4.23
CA LEU A 71 9.46 6.80 -4.03
C LEU A 71 10.12 5.60 -4.71
N GLY A 72 9.36 4.57 -5.08
CA GLY A 72 9.88 3.39 -5.76
C GLY A 72 10.85 2.54 -4.92
N CYS A 73 10.67 2.47 -3.59
CA CYS A 73 11.42 1.55 -2.74
C CYS A 73 10.51 0.62 -1.94
N VAL A 74 10.67 -0.70 -2.14
CA VAL A 74 10.01 -1.74 -1.35
C VAL A 74 10.57 -1.87 0.07
N HIS A 75 11.86 -1.58 0.26
CA HIS A 75 12.55 -1.77 1.53
C HIS A 75 12.20 -0.71 2.59
N THR A 76 11.48 0.33 2.18
CA THR A 76 11.05 1.40 3.07
C THR A 76 9.66 1.11 3.60
N GLY A 77 9.58 1.02 4.92
CA GLY A 77 8.35 0.76 5.63
C GLY A 77 8.39 1.34 7.04
N VAL A 78 7.23 1.72 7.57
CA VAL A 78 7.08 2.00 9.00
C VAL A 78 6.75 0.70 9.71
N THR A 79 7.66 0.22 10.55
CA THR A 79 7.49 -0.97 11.39
C THR A 79 6.62 -0.64 12.61
N LYS A 80 5.33 -1.03 12.60
CA LYS A 80 4.37 -1.11 13.75
C LYS A 80 2.97 -1.53 13.25
N PRO A 81 2.10 -2.02 14.16
CA PRO A 81 1.59 -3.38 14.13
C PRO A 81 0.84 -3.74 12.85
N ALA A 82 1.16 -4.93 12.35
CA ALA A 82 0.22 -5.94 11.90
C ALA A 82 -1.25 -5.56 11.71
N PHE A 83 -1.67 -5.38 10.46
CA PHE A 83 -3.07 -5.46 10.10
C PHE A 83 -3.52 -6.92 9.99
N VAL A 84 -4.04 -7.51 11.07
CA VAL A 84 -4.74 -8.80 10.99
C VAL A 84 -6.14 -8.51 10.48
N ALA A 85 -6.37 -8.72 9.18
CA ALA A 85 -7.69 -8.61 8.60
C ALA A 85 -8.67 -9.52 9.36
N LYS A 86 -9.73 -8.93 9.92
CA LYS A 86 -10.80 -9.70 10.61
C LYS A 86 -11.60 -10.57 9.63
N ASN A 87 -11.71 -10.11 8.39
CA ASN A 87 -12.49 -10.73 7.33
C ASN A 87 -11.55 -11.04 6.17
N ILE A 88 -10.73 -12.07 6.34
CA ILE A 88 -9.92 -12.62 5.25
C ILE A 88 -10.84 -13.53 4.43
N ILE A 89 -10.92 -13.29 3.13
CA ILE A 89 -11.45 -14.28 2.20
C ILE A 89 -10.29 -15.24 1.93
N PRO A 90 -10.35 -16.52 2.35
CA PRO A 90 -9.24 -17.45 2.25
C PRO A 90 -9.11 -17.95 0.80
N ILE A 91 -8.70 -17.05 -0.08
CA ILE A 91 -8.42 -17.34 -1.49
C ILE A 91 -7.01 -16.87 -1.85
N THR A 92 -6.37 -17.63 -2.72
CA THR A 92 -5.13 -17.22 -3.39
C THR A 92 -5.46 -16.92 -4.85
N ILE A 93 -4.97 -15.80 -5.37
CA ILE A 93 -5.28 -15.32 -6.72
C ILE A 93 -3.99 -15.20 -7.52
N ILE A 94 -3.90 -15.82 -8.69
CA ILE A 94 -2.85 -15.54 -9.68
C ILE A 94 -3.32 -14.45 -10.65
N ASN A 95 -2.44 -13.50 -10.95
CA ASN A 95 -2.65 -12.48 -11.98
C ASN A 95 -1.72 -12.77 -13.16
N ASN A 96 -2.29 -13.03 -14.33
CA ASN A 96 -1.58 -13.24 -15.59
C ASN A 96 -2.23 -12.42 -16.72
N ASP A 97 -1.72 -12.58 -17.95
CA ASP A 97 -2.20 -11.80 -19.09
C ASP A 97 -3.66 -12.14 -19.50
N GLU A 98 -4.21 -13.24 -18.98
CA GLU A 98 -5.60 -13.66 -19.19
C GLU A 98 -6.54 -13.17 -18.08
N GLY A 99 -6.01 -12.66 -16.96
CA GLY A 99 -6.74 -12.04 -15.86
C GLY A 99 -6.39 -12.60 -14.48
N PHE A 100 -7.35 -12.47 -13.56
CA PHE A 100 -7.21 -12.85 -12.15
C PHE A 100 -7.94 -14.17 -11.88
N PHE A 101 -7.22 -15.21 -11.46
CA PHE A 101 -7.76 -16.55 -11.26
C PHE A 101 -7.52 -17.07 -9.85
N ILE A 102 -8.50 -17.76 -9.29
CA ILE A 102 -8.37 -18.37 -7.96
C ILE A 102 -7.56 -19.67 -8.07
N THR A 103 -6.42 -19.76 -7.39
CA THR A 103 -5.55 -20.94 -7.40
C THR A 103 -5.65 -21.77 -6.12
N ASP A 104 -6.10 -21.18 -5.02
CA ASP A 104 -6.40 -21.90 -3.79
C ASP A 104 -7.60 -21.27 -3.08
N SER A 105 -8.42 -22.11 -2.45
CA SER A 105 -9.57 -21.72 -1.64
C SER A 105 -9.98 -22.85 -0.72
N GLU A 106 -10.59 -22.51 0.41
CA GLU A 106 -11.36 -23.47 1.22
C GLU A 106 -12.56 -24.02 0.44
N ASN A 107 -13.22 -23.18 -0.36
CA ASN A 107 -14.27 -23.62 -1.27
C ASN A 107 -13.64 -24.09 -2.59
N LYS A 108 -13.37 -25.39 -2.70
CA LYS A 108 -12.71 -25.99 -3.87
C LYS A 108 -13.45 -25.78 -5.20
N LYS A 109 -14.74 -25.43 -5.19
CA LYS A 109 -15.50 -25.08 -6.40
C LYS A 109 -15.04 -23.78 -7.05
N LEU A 110 -14.35 -22.92 -6.30
CA LEU A 110 -13.86 -21.64 -6.80
C LEU A 110 -12.50 -21.75 -7.51
N ILE A 111 -11.77 -22.87 -7.34
CA ILE A 111 -10.44 -23.01 -7.93
C ILE A 111 -10.57 -23.08 -9.45
N GLY A 112 -9.81 -22.24 -10.14
CA GLY A 112 -9.87 -22.06 -11.60
C GLY A 112 -10.85 -20.98 -12.07
N GLU A 113 -11.72 -20.48 -11.19
CA GLU A 113 -12.64 -19.39 -11.55
C GLU A 113 -11.89 -18.08 -11.77
N LYS A 114 -12.35 -17.33 -12.77
CA LYS A 114 -11.87 -15.98 -13.08
C LYS A 114 -12.64 -14.95 -12.26
N ILE A 115 -11.93 -14.09 -11.56
CA ILE A 115 -12.50 -12.94 -10.87
C ILE A 115 -12.66 -11.81 -11.87
N ILE A 116 -13.88 -11.27 -11.98
CA ILE A 116 -14.20 -10.15 -12.88
C ILE A 116 -14.34 -8.84 -12.10
N GLU A 117 -15.01 -8.90 -10.94
CA GLU A 117 -15.29 -7.72 -10.14
C GLU A 117 -15.36 -8.06 -8.65
N ILE A 118 -15.09 -7.04 -7.81
CA ILE A 118 -15.36 -7.06 -6.38
C ILE A 118 -16.26 -5.86 -6.07
N ASN A 119 -17.43 -6.12 -5.49
CA ASN A 119 -18.43 -5.07 -5.17
C ASN A 119 -18.80 -4.19 -6.38
N LYS A 120 -18.97 -4.80 -7.56
CA LYS A 120 -19.26 -4.11 -8.85
C LYS A 120 -18.13 -3.20 -9.35
N ILE A 121 -16.92 -3.35 -8.81
CA ILE A 121 -15.72 -2.66 -9.28
C ILE A 121 -14.88 -3.68 -10.05
N PRO A 122 -14.46 -3.40 -11.30
CA PRO A 122 -13.56 -4.28 -12.05
C PRO A 122 -12.32 -4.64 -11.22
N ILE A 123 -11.92 -5.91 -11.28
CA ILE A 123 -10.81 -6.42 -10.46
C ILE A 123 -9.49 -5.71 -10.78
N GLU A 124 -9.31 -5.30 -12.04
CA GLU A 124 -8.17 -4.52 -12.51
C GLU A 124 -8.08 -3.18 -11.78
N ASP A 125 -9.21 -2.50 -11.60
CA ASP A 125 -9.27 -1.21 -10.91
C ASP A 125 -8.97 -1.38 -9.40
N VAL A 126 -9.52 -2.43 -8.79
CA VAL A 126 -9.24 -2.77 -7.39
C VAL A 126 -7.75 -2.99 -7.17
N PHE A 127 -7.10 -3.82 -8.00
CA PHE A 127 -5.66 -4.08 -7.87
C PHE A 127 -4.81 -2.87 -8.23
N ASN A 128 -5.20 -2.07 -9.22
CA ASN A 128 -4.50 -0.83 -9.56
C ASN A 128 -4.48 0.16 -8.39
N ASP A 129 -5.57 0.26 -7.65
CA ASP A 129 -5.63 1.11 -6.47
C ASP A 129 -4.83 0.52 -5.31
N LEU A 130 -4.96 -0.78 -5.04
CA LEU A 130 -4.20 -1.44 -3.96
C LEU A 130 -2.69 -1.40 -4.20
N ASN A 131 -2.24 -1.57 -5.45
CA ASN A 131 -0.82 -1.52 -5.82
C ASN A 131 -0.19 -0.18 -5.48
N LYS A 132 -0.95 0.92 -5.61
CA LYS A 132 -0.48 2.27 -5.24
C LYS A 132 -0.40 2.47 -3.73
N MET A 133 -0.93 1.56 -2.91
CA MET A 133 -0.93 1.65 -1.45
C MET A 133 0.18 0.81 -0.79
N VAL A 134 1.05 0.19 -1.58
CA VAL A 134 2.18 -0.61 -1.11
C VAL A 134 3.48 -0.13 -1.76
N GLY A 135 4.59 -0.16 -1.01
CA GLY A 135 5.90 0.14 -1.58
C GLY A 135 6.19 -0.75 -2.79
N SER A 136 6.81 -0.17 -3.81
CA SER A 136 7.21 -0.88 -5.04
C SER A 136 8.71 -0.72 -5.27
N ASP A 137 9.34 -1.64 -5.98
CA ASP A 137 10.72 -1.46 -6.45
C ASP A 137 10.70 -0.80 -7.83
N GLY A 138 11.02 0.49 -7.90
CA GLY A 138 11.05 1.27 -9.15
C GLY A 138 9.72 1.91 -9.60
N GLY A 139 8.71 2.04 -8.74
CA GLY A 139 7.48 2.80 -9.04
C GLY A 139 6.54 2.16 -10.07
N GLY A 140 6.84 0.93 -10.52
CA GLY A 140 6.15 0.25 -11.61
C GLY A 140 5.25 -0.92 -11.17
N ASN A 141 4.62 -1.56 -12.16
CA ASN A 141 3.78 -2.76 -11.98
C ASN A 141 4.56 -4.00 -11.50
N SER A 142 5.89 -3.91 -11.42
CA SER A 142 6.81 -4.99 -11.06
C SER A 142 6.54 -5.57 -9.67
N PHE A 143 5.93 -4.80 -8.77
CA PHE A 143 5.56 -5.27 -7.43
C PHE A 143 4.13 -5.83 -7.32
N GLY A 144 3.23 -5.41 -8.21
CA GLY A 144 1.81 -5.79 -8.18
C GLY A 144 1.51 -7.25 -8.57
N LYS A 145 2.44 -7.93 -9.27
CA LYS A 145 2.26 -9.33 -9.69
C LYS A 145 2.65 -10.38 -8.62
N TYR A 146 3.48 -10.04 -7.63
CA TYR A 146 4.08 -11.05 -6.73
C TYR A 146 3.61 -11.02 -5.26
N TYR A 147 3.12 -9.89 -4.74
CA TYR A 147 2.93 -9.75 -3.28
C TYR A 147 1.54 -10.07 -2.72
N PHE A 148 0.52 -10.26 -3.57
CA PHE A 148 -0.80 -10.72 -3.09
C PHE A 148 -0.85 -12.22 -2.78
N ILE A 149 0.20 -12.99 -3.10
CA ILE A 149 0.11 -14.45 -3.18
C ILE A 149 0.78 -15.18 -2.02
N LYS A 150 1.69 -14.56 -1.24
CA LYS A 150 2.42 -15.40 -0.27
C LYS A 150 2.81 -14.86 1.09
N ASN A 151 3.22 -13.61 1.28
CA ASN A 151 3.64 -13.17 2.61
C ASN A 151 3.62 -11.64 2.69
N SER A 152 2.71 -11.09 3.49
CA SER A 152 3.00 -9.83 4.18
C SER A 152 3.38 -10.18 5.62
N PRO A 153 4.66 -10.43 5.93
CA PRO A 153 5.12 -10.59 7.29
C PRO A 153 5.51 -9.24 7.91
N PHE A 154 4.96 -8.13 7.39
CA PHE A 154 4.90 -6.84 8.09
C PHE A 154 3.67 -6.75 9.00
N LEU A 155 3.09 -7.93 9.26
CA LEU A 155 2.35 -8.29 10.44
C LEU A 155 3.26 -8.74 11.58
#